data_AF-A0A9P3PMM7-F1
#
_entry.id   AF-A0A9P3PMM7-F1
#
_cell.length_a   1.000
_cell.length_b   1.000
_cell.length_c   1.000
_cell.angle_alpha   90.00
_cell.angle_beta   90.00
_cell.angle_gamma   90.00
#
_symmetry.space_group_name_H-M   'P 1'
#
loop_
_entity.id
_entity.type
_entity.pdbx_description
1 polymer ?
#
loop_
_entity_poly.entity_id
_entity_poly.type
_entity_poly.pdbx_seq_one_letter_code
_entity_poly.pdbx_strand_id
1 'polypeptide(L)'
;MYLAPPDSSCLDSKFIDILCVMQHAARWVAAACVHLRAVSWPILLYVWQFLKHLATWERLTELVYTIFVRPAEWPVQAFLASKWFFVTHPHVVHIASFSIFFGPIVILLPLLLFHELVIAVLFNLSFVMHGTLPGAMDDRYLALQSAFDDLKGSIFSSVDGLATKYNKLTTEYWPLVLVRLLSLAIGGLALYSIMSEKQRQSSP
;
A
#
# COMPACT_ATOMS: atom_id res chain seq x y z
N MET A 1 -13.54 0.42 74.56
CA MET A 1 -12.66 0.56 73.37
C MET A 1 -13.39 -0.13 72.23
N TYR A 2 -14.14 0.63 71.42
CA TYR A 2 -14.96 0.10 70.32
C TYR A 2 -14.13 0.19 69.03
N LEU A 3 -13.91 -0.96 68.38
CA LEU A 3 -13.31 -1.06 67.05
C LEU A 3 -14.39 -0.73 66.02
N ALA A 4 -14.16 0.31 65.21
CA ALA A 4 -15.00 0.63 64.06
C ALA A 4 -14.80 -0.44 62.95
N PRO A 5 -15.85 -0.83 62.23
CA PRO A 5 -15.71 -1.74 61.09
C PRO A 5 -15.04 -1.02 59.91
N PRO A 6 -14.28 -1.74 59.07
CA PRO A 6 -13.64 -1.16 57.89
C PRO A 6 -14.66 -0.79 56.82
N ASP A 7 -14.59 0.44 56.33
CA ASP A 7 -15.37 0.97 55.21
C ASP A 7 -15.12 0.15 53.93
N SER A 8 -16.09 -0.69 53.56
CA SER A 8 -16.06 -1.55 52.37
C SER A 8 -16.62 -0.88 51.10
N SER A 9 -16.87 0.42 51.13
CA SER A 9 -17.58 1.16 50.06
C SER A 9 -16.69 1.77 48.97
N CYS A 10 -15.37 1.58 49.02
CA CYS A 10 -14.43 2.23 48.08
C CYS A 10 -13.96 1.35 46.90
N LEU A 11 -14.47 0.11 46.79
CA LEU A 11 -14.03 -0.87 45.78
C LEU A 11 -14.90 -0.92 44.51
N ASP A 12 -16.13 -0.40 44.54
CA ASP A 12 -17.07 -0.56 43.41
C ASP A 12 -16.92 0.47 42.28
N SER A 13 -16.56 1.73 42.57
CA SER A 13 -16.49 2.75 41.50
C SER A 13 -15.34 2.51 40.52
N LYS A 14 -14.18 2.05 41.02
CA LYS A 14 -13.02 1.73 40.19
C LYS A 14 -13.23 0.50 39.30
N PHE A 15 -14.03 -0.46 39.76
CA PHE A 15 -14.31 -1.68 38.99
C PHE A 15 -15.25 -1.40 37.81
N ILE A 16 -16.22 -0.51 38.01
CA ILE A 16 -17.15 -0.05 36.97
C ILE A 16 -16.42 0.76 35.89
N ASP A 17 -15.47 1.62 36.29
CA ASP A 17 -14.65 2.38 35.33
C ASP A 17 -13.76 1.46 34.46
N ILE A 18 -13.16 0.42 35.05
CA ILE A 18 -12.34 -0.56 34.31
C ILE A 18 -13.20 -1.34 33.31
N LEU A 19 -14.39 -1.79 33.70
CA LEU A 19 -15.32 -2.48 32.79
C LEU A 19 -15.80 -1.59 31.64
N CYS A 20 -16.06 -0.31 31.91
CA CYS A 20 -16.44 0.66 30.88
C CYS A 20 -15.31 0.90 29.88
N VAL A 21 -14.06 1.04 30.36
CA VAL A 21 -12.86 1.19 29.54
C VAL A 21 -12.60 -0.07 28.71
N MET A 22 -12.74 -1.28 29.29
CA MET A 22 -12.59 -2.55 28.57
C MET A 22 -13.66 -2.71 27.48
N GLN A 23 -14.90 -2.30 27.75
CA GLN A 23 -15.98 -2.39 26.78
C GLN A 23 -15.82 -1.36 25.64
N HIS A 24 -15.27 -0.19 25.93
CA HIS A 24 -14.95 0.81 24.91
C HIS A 24 -13.73 0.38 24.08
N ALA A 25 -12.69 -0.14 24.72
CA ALA A 25 -11.53 -0.75 24.08
C ALA A 25 -11.94 -1.90 23.14
N ALA A 26 -12.84 -2.79 23.58
CA ALA A 26 -13.34 -3.88 22.76
C ALA A 26 -14.10 -3.39 21.51
N ARG A 27 -14.90 -2.33 21.64
CA ARG A 27 -15.59 -1.72 20.47
C ARG A 27 -14.60 -1.06 19.51
N TRP A 28 -13.56 -0.41 20.02
CA TRP A 28 -12.51 0.20 19.20
C TRP A 28 -11.62 -0.84 18.53
N VAL A 29 -11.24 -1.90 19.22
CA VAL A 29 -10.51 -3.03 18.63
C VAL A 29 -11.37 -3.72 17.57
N ALA A 30 -12.68 -3.89 17.81
CA ALA A 30 -13.59 -4.40 16.79
C ALA A 30 -13.68 -3.47 15.57
N ALA A 31 -13.80 -2.15 15.78
CA ALA A 31 -13.82 -1.16 14.70
C ALA A 31 -12.48 -1.07 13.95
N ALA A 32 -11.37 -1.12 14.66
CA ALA A 32 -10.02 -1.14 14.10
C ALA A 32 -9.76 -2.45 13.36
N CYS A 33 -10.23 -3.60 13.83
CA CYS A 33 -10.18 -4.86 13.09
C CYS A 33 -11.08 -4.84 11.85
N VAL A 34 -12.22 -4.16 11.88
CA VAL A 34 -13.08 -3.94 10.70
C VAL A 34 -12.38 -3.02 9.70
N HIS A 35 -11.72 -1.95 10.15
CA HIS A 35 -10.92 -1.07 9.28
C HIS A 35 -9.64 -1.74 8.78
N LEU A 36 -8.92 -2.50 9.60
CA LEU A 36 -7.79 -3.30 9.18
C LEU A 36 -8.22 -4.40 8.21
N ARG A 37 -9.38 -5.04 8.39
CA ARG A 37 -9.97 -5.89 7.34
C ARG A 37 -10.29 -5.07 6.09
N ALA A 38 -10.90 -3.90 6.22
CA ALA A 38 -11.25 -3.07 5.07
C ALA A 38 -10.04 -2.52 4.29
N VAL A 39 -8.88 -2.38 4.93
CA VAL A 39 -7.61 -1.94 4.30
C VAL A 39 -6.74 -3.11 3.86
N SER A 40 -6.68 -4.20 4.64
CA SER A 40 -5.94 -5.40 4.26
C SER A 40 -6.64 -6.19 3.16
N TRP A 41 -7.97 -6.17 3.09
CA TRP A 41 -8.75 -6.86 2.05
C TRP A 41 -8.48 -6.33 0.64
N PRO A 42 -8.43 -5.01 0.36
CA PRO A 42 -8.04 -4.52 -0.95
C PRO A 42 -6.57 -4.81 -1.26
N ILE A 43 -5.66 -4.78 -0.29
CA ILE A 43 -4.25 -5.17 -0.50
C ILE A 43 -4.14 -6.66 -0.82
N LEU A 44 -4.84 -7.53 -0.07
CA LEU A 44 -4.92 -8.97 -0.33
C LEU A 44 -5.61 -9.28 -1.64
N LEU A 45 -6.68 -8.56 -2.00
CA LEU A 45 -7.33 -8.67 -3.31
C LEU A 45 -6.41 -8.20 -4.43
N TYR A 46 -5.60 -7.16 -4.20
CA TYR A 46 -4.64 -6.67 -5.17
C TYR A 46 -3.49 -7.68 -5.36
N VAL A 47 -2.94 -8.22 -4.27
CA VAL A 47 -1.92 -9.28 -4.30
C VAL A 47 -2.49 -10.56 -4.90
N TRP A 48 -3.74 -10.92 -4.58
CA TRP A 48 -4.41 -12.09 -5.14
C TRP A 48 -4.74 -11.91 -6.62
N GLN A 49 -5.23 -10.74 -7.04
CA GLN A 49 -5.42 -10.43 -8.47
C GLN A 49 -4.08 -10.45 -9.20
N PHE A 50 -3.02 -9.91 -8.60
CA PHE A 50 -1.67 -9.95 -9.15
C PHE A 50 -1.14 -11.39 -9.27
N LEU A 51 -1.33 -12.23 -8.26
CA LEU A 51 -1.00 -13.66 -8.27
C LEU A 51 -1.84 -14.45 -9.28
N LYS A 52 -3.13 -14.11 -9.45
CA LYS A 52 -4.01 -14.70 -10.44
C LYS A 52 -3.64 -14.28 -11.87
N HIS A 53 -3.12 -13.06 -12.02
CA HIS A 53 -2.56 -12.56 -13.28
C HIS A 53 -1.19 -13.19 -13.59
N LEU A 54 -0.39 -13.48 -12.57
CA LEU A 54 0.78 -14.34 -12.69
C LEU A 54 0.37 -15.76 -13.08
N ALA A 55 -0.70 -16.33 -12.52
CA ALA A 55 -1.21 -17.65 -12.88
C ALA A 55 -1.70 -17.77 -14.34
N THR A 56 -1.86 -16.65 -15.06
CA THR A 56 -2.03 -16.62 -16.53
C THR A 56 -0.75 -16.95 -17.31
N TRP A 57 0.20 -17.67 -16.72
CA TRP A 57 1.40 -18.21 -17.39
C TRP A 57 1.07 -19.05 -18.63
N GLU A 58 -0.11 -19.69 -18.69
CA GLU A 58 -0.57 -20.42 -19.87
C GLU A 58 -0.71 -19.53 -21.13
N ARG A 59 -1.15 -18.28 -20.95
CA ARG A 59 -1.20 -17.31 -22.07
C ARG A 59 0.20 -16.84 -22.47
N LEU A 60 1.12 -16.80 -21.52
CA LEU A 60 2.51 -16.42 -21.77
C LEU A 60 3.21 -17.52 -22.59
N THR A 61 2.92 -18.79 -22.32
CA THR A 61 3.40 -19.93 -23.13
C THR A 61 2.81 -19.94 -24.54
N GLU A 62 1.52 -19.61 -24.72
CA GLU A 62 0.95 -19.44 -26.06
C GLU A 62 1.58 -18.26 -26.82
N LEU A 63 1.87 -17.16 -26.12
CA LEU A 63 2.51 -15.97 -26.71
C LEU A 63 3.95 -16.30 -27.15
N VAL A 64 4.70 -17.01 -26.31
CA VAL A 64 6.03 -17.54 -26.64
C VAL A 64 5.96 -18.47 -27.85
N TYR A 65 5.03 -19.43 -27.86
CA TYR A 65 4.82 -20.34 -28.98
C TYR A 65 4.52 -19.59 -30.29
N THR A 66 3.66 -18.56 -30.23
CA THR A 66 3.28 -17.75 -31.39
C THR A 66 4.46 -16.94 -31.93
N ILE A 67 5.31 -16.40 -31.06
CA ILE A 67 6.54 -15.68 -31.45
C ILE A 67 7.49 -16.60 -32.23
N PHE A 68 7.66 -17.84 -31.79
CA PHE A 68 8.60 -18.78 -32.41
C PHE A 68 8.05 -19.46 -33.67
N VAL A 69 6.74 -19.73 -33.73
CA VAL A 69 6.13 -20.49 -34.83
C VAL A 69 5.69 -19.59 -35.98
N ARG A 70 5.29 -18.33 -35.72
CA ARG A 70 4.84 -17.39 -36.76
C ARG A 70 5.46 -16.00 -36.58
N PRO A 71 6.77 -15.87 -36.85
CA PRO A 71 7.52 -14.64 -36.57
C PRO A 71 7.07 -13.43 -37.42
N ALA A 72 6.34 -13.64 -38.52
CA ALA A 72 5.80 -12.54 -39.32
C ALA A 72 4.48 -11.98 -38.74
N GLU A 73 3.69 -12.80 -38.05
CA GLU A 73 2.37 -12.43 -37.54
C GLU A 73 2.41 -11.85 -36.12
N TRP A 74 3.44 -12.19 -35.35
CA TRP A 74 3.55 -11.77 -33.95
C TRP A 74 3.49 -10.24 -33.74
N PRO A 75 4.10 -9.36 -34.56
CA PRO A 75 4.09 -7.92 -34.26
C PRO A 75 2.68 -7.35 -34.37
N VAL A 76 1.92 -7.82 -35.36
CA VAL A 76 0.53 -7.40 -35.59
C VAL A 76 -0.37 -7.89 -34.46
N GLN A 77 -0.23 -9.16 -34.06
CA GLN A 77 -1.01 -9.72 -32.97
C GLN A 77 -0.67 -9.08 -31.62
N ALA A 78 0.62 -8.85 -31.35
CA ALA A 78 1.08 -8.16 -30.15
C ALA A 78 0.57 -6.72 -30.10
N PHE A 79 0.55 -6.01 -31.22
CA PHE A 79 0.00 -4.66 -31.31
C PHE A 79 -1.52 -4.66 -31.03
N LEU A 80 -2.28 -5.55 -31.65
CA LEU A 80 -3.73 -5.67 -31.43
C LEU A 80 -4.05 -6.05 -29.98
N ALA A 81 -3.32 -7.02 -29.41
CA ALA A 81 -3.46 -7.43 -28.02
C ALA A 81 -3.11 -6.28 -27.06
N SER A 82 -2.02 -5.55 -27.33
CA SER A 82 -1.60 -4.40 -26.51
C SER A 82 -2.64 -3.27 -26.57
N LYS A 83 -3.19 -2.98 -27.76
CA LYS A 83 -4.26 -2.00 -27.94
C LYS A 83 -5.51 -2.40 -27.17
N TRP A 84 -5.92 -3.66 -27.28
CA TRP A 84 -7.08 -4.18 -26.56
C TRP A 84 -6.87 -4.11 -25.04
N PHE A 85 -5.68 -4.50 -24.56
CA PHE A 85 -5.32 -4.43 -23.15
C PHE A 85 -5.31 -2.99 -22.63
N PHE A 86 -4.77 -2.05 -23.40
CA PHE A 86 -4.77 -0.61 -23.08
C PHE A 86 -6.18 -0.06 -22.88
N VAL A 87 -7.11 -0.42 -23.75
CA VAL A 87 -8.51 0.04 -23.67
C VAL A 87 -9.25 -0.63 -22.51
N THR A 88 -9.02 -1.93 -22.29
CA THR A 88 -9.76 -2.71 -21.30
C THR A 88 -9.27 -2.47 -19.86
N HIS A 89 -7.97 -2.20 -19.69
CA HIS A 89 -7.33 -2.09 -18.39
C HIS A 89 -6.43 -0.83 -18.27
N PRO A 90 -6.98 0.38 -18.47
CA PRO A 90 -6.18 1.61 -18.50
C PRO A 90 -5.48 1.88 -17.18
N HIS A 91 -6.08 1.50 -16.04
CA HIS A 91 -5.46 1.64 -14.72
C HIS A 91 -4.20 0.78 -14.56
N VAL A 92 -4.25 -0.48 -15.01
CA VAL A 92 -3.10 -1.40 -14.94
C VAL A 92 -1.97 -0.88 -15.82
N VAL A 93 -2.30 -0.41 -17.03
CA VAL A 93 -1.31 0.18 -17.94
C VAL A 93 -0.71 1.45 -17.36
N HIS A 94 -1.52 2.33 -16.77
CA HIS A 94 -1.03 3.54 -16.12
C HIS A 94 -0.03 3.20 -15.00
N ILE A 95 -0.39 2.28 -14.08
CA ILE A 95 0.50 1.88 -12.99
C ILE A 95 1.78 1.23 -13.51
N ALA A 96 1.68 0.30 -14.47
CA ALA A 96 2.84 -0.39 -15.02
C ALA A 96 3.80 0.56 -15.75
N SER A 97 3.26 1.45 -16.58
CA SER A 97 4.04 2.41 -17.36
C SER A 97 4.71 3.48 -16.47
N PHE A 98 4.03 3.93 -15.41
CA PHE A 98 4.61 4.81 -14.41
C PHE A 98 5.67 4.10 -13.56
N SER A 99 5.48 2.82 -13.26
CA SER A 99 6.50 2.01 -12.56
C SER A 99 7.76 1.85 -13.41
N ILE A 100 7.62 1.70 -14.73
CA ILE A 100 8.76 1.69 -15.66
C ILE A 100 9.40 3.08 -15.72
N PHE A 101 8.62 4.17 -15.72
CA PHE A 101 9.18 5.51 -15.82
C PHE A 101 9.92 5.97 -14.55
N PHE A 102 9.26 5.86 -13.40
CA PHE A 102 9.79 6.28 -12.09
C PHE A 102 10.73 5.24 -11.48
N GLY A 103 10.65 3.98 -11.93
CA GLY A 103 11.46 2.89 -11.40
C GLY A 103 11.08 2.52 -9.97
N PRO A 104 12.06 2.09 -9.14
CA PRO A 104 11.83 1.67 -7.75
C PRO A 104 11.19 2.72 -6.85
N ILE A 105 11.30 4.00 -7.21
CA ILE A 105 10.76 5.13 -6.44
C ILE A 105 9.23 5.05 -6.31
N VAL A 106 8.54 4.44 -7.29
CA VAL A 106 7.07 4.30 -7.24
C VAL A 106 6.59 3.49 -6.03
N ILE A 107 7.43 2.59 -5.51
CA ILE A 107 7.14 1.74 -4.36
C ILE A 107 7.36 2.51 -3.05
N LEU A 108 8.21 3.54 -3.06
CA LEU A 108 8.55 4.30 -1.86
C LEU A 108 7.35 5.06 -1.30
N LEU A 109 6.54 5.64 -2.18
CA LEU A 109 5.37 6.43 -1.78
C LEU A 109 4.31 5.62 -1.01
N PRO A 110 3.80 4.47 -1.52
CA PRO A 110 2.84 3.67 -0.76
C PRO A 110 3.47 3.08 0.50
N LEU A 111 4.77 2.77 0.49
CA LEU A 111 5.46 2.26 1.66
C LEU A 111 5.59 3.32 2.76
N LEU A 112 5.87 4.57 2.41
CA LEU A 112 5.92 5.68 3.34
C LEU A 112 4.56 5.94 3.97
N LEU A 113 3.50 5.92 3.18
CA LEU A 113 2.12 6.03 3.68
C LEU A 113 1.76 4.87 4.61
N PHE A 114 2.15 3.64 4.25
CA PHE A 114 1.93 2.47 5.09
C PHE A 114 2.69 2.57 6.42
N HIS A 115 3.91 3.10 6.39
CA HIS A 115 4.71 3.33 7.59
C HIS A 115 4.06 4.32 8.56
N GLU A 116 3.64 5.48 8.05
CA GLU A 116 2.91 6.48 8.84
C GLU A 116 1.59 5.92 9.38
N LEU A 117 0.89 5.09 8.58
CA LEU A 117 -0.33 4.41 9.03
C LEU A 117 -0.05 3.44 10.19
N VAL A 118 1.04 2.66 10.13
CA VAL A 118 1.43 1.74 11.21
C VAL A 118 1.75 2.52 12.49
N ILE A 119 2.50 3.61 12.40
CA ILE A 119 2.79 4.49 13.54
C ILE A 119 1.49 5.02 14.13
N ALA A 120 0.58 5.53 13.30
CA ALA A 120 -0.71 6.03 13.75
C ALA A 120 -1.56 4.95 14.44
N VAL A 121 -1.60 3.72 13.90
CA VAL A 121 -2.32 2.60 14.51
C VAL A 121 -1.73 2.22 15.86
N LEU A 122 -0.40 2.08 15.93
CA LEU A 122 0.30 1.74 17.18
C LEU A 122 0.16 2.82 18.25
N PHE A 123 0.21 4.09 17.84
CA PHE A 123 -0.07 5.22 18.72
C PHE A 123 -1.48 5.15 19.28
N ASN A 124 -2.50 4.96 18.44
CA ASN A 124 -3.89 4.76 18.89
C ASN A 124 -4.04 3.54 19.80
N LEU A 125 -3.33 2.46 19.53
CA LEU A 125 -3.34 1.26 20.38
C LEU A 125 -2.72 1.55 21.75
N SER A 126 -1.68 2.39 21.80
CA SER A 126 -1.08 2.82 23.07
C SER A 126 -2.06 3.60 23.94
N PHE A 127 -3.01 4.34 23.32
CA PHE A 127 -4.07 5.01 24.07
C PHE A 127 -5.03 4.06 24.74
N VAL A 128 -5.43 3.01 24.03
CA VAL A 128 -6.29 1.97 24.57
C VAL A 128 -5.65 1.28 25.77
N MET A 129 -4.31 1.21 25.78
CA MET A 129 -3.52 0.60 26.85
C MET A 129 -3.07 1.60 27.94
N HIS A 130 -3.49 2.87 27.92
CA HIS A 130 -2.99 3.91 28.85
C HIS A 130 -3.19 3.63 30.33
N GLY A 131 -4.08 2.71 30.70
CA GLY A 131 -4.20 2.26 32.09
C GLY A 131 -2.92 1.59 32.63
N THR A 132 -1.99 1.15 31.77
CA THR A 132 -0.83 0.34 32.18
C THR A 132 0.54 1.00 31.99
N LEU A 133 0.64 2.12 31.26
CA LEU A 133 1.92 2.76 30.95
C LEU A 133 1.93 4.20 31.46
N PRO A 134 2.87 4.61 32.33
CA PRO A 134 3.07 6.01 32.76
C PRO A 134 3.81 6.85 31.70
N GLY A 135 3.62 8.18 31.70
CA GLY A 135 4.33 9.14 30.81
C GLY A 135 3.41 10.10 30.04
N ALA A 136 3.94 11.22 29.54
CA ALA A 136 3.19 12.18 28.71
C ALA A 136 2.91 11.60 27.31
N MET A 137 1.90 12.13 26.61
CA MET A 137 1.48 11.62 25.29
C MET A 137 2.54 11.85 24.21
N ASP A 138 3.11 13.04 24.21
CA ASP A 138 4.09 13.45 23.20
C ASP A 138 5.36 12.60 23.28
N ASP A 139 5.82 12.28 24.49
CA ASP A 139 6.99 11.42 24.72
C ASP A 139 6.78 10.01 24.15
N ARG A 140 5.56 9.47 24.21
CA ARG A 140 5.24 8.14 23.68
C ARG A 140 5.19 8.13 22.17
N TYR A 141 4.63 9.19 21.58
CA TYR A 141 4.62 9.35 20.12
C TYR A 141 6.05 9.46 19.60
N LEU A 142 6.88 10.31 20.21
CA LEU A 142 8.28 10.49 19.84
C LEU A 142 9.10 9.21 20.03
N ALA A 143 8.89 8.47 21.12
CA ALA A 143 9.55 7.19 21.33
C ALA A 143 9.17 6.16 20.26
N LEU A 144 7.88 6.08 19.92
CA LEU A 144 7.40 5.19 18.86
C LEU A 144 8.00 5.59 17.50
N GLN A 145 7.98 6.88 17.16
CA GLN A 145 8.58 7.40 15.94
C GLN A 145 10.08 7.07 15.85
N SER A 146 10.83 7.31 16.93
CA SER A 146 12.27 7.00 16.98
C SER A 146 12.57 5.51 16.81
N ALA A 147 11.73 4.62 17.33
CA ALA A 147 11.90 3.17 17.17
C ALA A 147 11.71 2.72 15.72
N PHE A 148 10.98 3.51 14.94
CA PHE A 148 10.62 3.26 13.55
C PHE A 148 11.51 4.03 12.56
N ASP A 149 12.23 5.05 13.01
CA ASP A 149 13.15 5.85 12.19
C ASP A 149 14.31 5.02 11.63
N ASP A 150 14.83 4.05 12.38
CA ASP A 150 15.87 3.13 11.89
C ASP A 150 15.37 2.25 10.74
N LEU A 151 14.14 1.71 10.88
CA LEU A 151 13.50 0.91 9.84
C LEU A 151 13.24 1.76 8.60
N LYS A 152 12.70 2.97 8.80
CA LYS A 152 12.47 3.97 7.76
C LYS A 152 13.77 4.24 7.01
N GLY A 153 14.84 4.60 7.73
CA GLY A 153 16.16 4.87 7.17
C GLY A 153 16.73 3.71 6.37
N SER A 154 16.60 2.48 6.88
CA SER A 154 17.03 1.27 6.17
C SER A 154 16.31 1.10 4.84
N ILE A 155 14.98 1.22 4.82
CA ILE A 155 14.19 1.08 3.59
C ILE A 155 14.51 2.20 2.60
N PHE A 156 14.59 3.45 3.07
CA PHE A 156 14.99 4.58 2.22
C PHE A 156 16.36 4.34 1.58
N SER A 157 17.34 3.88 2.35
CA SER A 157 18.68 3.58 1.81
C SER A 157 18.66 2.47 0.76
N SER A 158 17.83 1.44 0.96
CA SER A 158 17.70 0.33 0.03
C SER A 158 17.06 0.78 -1.29
N VAL A 159 15.97 1.55 -1.20
CA VAL A 159 15.27 2.08 -2.37
C VAL A 159 16.14 3.09 -3.10
N ASP A 160 16.88 3.94 -2.39
CA ASP A 160 17.79 4.91 -3.00
C ASP A 160 18.96 4.24 -3.73
N GLY A 161 19.52 3.17 -3.15
CA GLY A 161 20.51 2.32 -3.83
C GLY A 161 19.96 1.68 -5.11
N LEU A 162 18.74 1.15 -5.05
CA LEU A 162 18.05 0.60 -6.23
C LEU A 162 17.73 1.66 -7.28
N ALA A 163 17.27 2.84 -6.85
CA ALA A 163 16.94 3.97 -7.72
C ALA A 163 18.21 4.48 -8.42
N THR A 164 19.32 4.60 -7.70
CA THR A 164 20.62 4.99 -8.25
C THR A 164 21.10 3.98 -9.29
N LYS A 165 21.02 2.67 -8.98
CA LYS A 165 21.39 1.61 -9.91
C LYS A 165 20.49 1.59 -11.16
N TYR A 166 19.17 1.70 -10.96
CA TYR A 166 18.20 1.78 -12.04
C TYR A 166 18.46 2.99 -12.94
N ASN A 167 18.66 4.17 -12.35
CA ASN A 167 18.92 5.39 -13.08
C ASN A 167 20.21 5.28 -13.89
N LYS A 168 21.31 4.81 -13.26
CA LYS A 168 22.59 4.57 -13.92
C LYS A 168 22.44 3.67 -15.15
N LEU A 169 21.79 2.52 -14.99
CA LEU A 169 21.54 1.60 -16.10
C LEU A 169 20.74 2.28 -17.21
N THR A 170 19.67 2.99 -16.87
CA THR A 170 18.83 3.62 -17.89
C THR A 170 19.52 4.75 -18.63
N THR A 171 20.45 5.47 -17.99
CA THR A 171 21.25 6.53 -18.64
C THR A 171 22.39 5.98 -19.49
N GLU A 172 22.94 4.82 -19.13
CA GLU A 172 24.07 4.20 -19.83
C GLU A 172 23.62 3.57 -21.16
N TYR A 173 22.41 3.02 -21.23
CA TYR A 173 21.87 2.38 -22.43
C TYR A 173 20.75 3.20 -23.06
N TRP A 174 21.03 3.80 -24.23
CA TRP A 174 20.05 4.60 -24.98
C TRP A 174 18.68 3.92 -25.23
N PRO A 175 18.62 2.59 -25.54
CA PRO A 175 17.33 1.92 -25.68
C PRO A 175 16.47 1.95 -24.40
N LEU A 176 17.08 1.92 -23.21
CA LEU A 176 16.35 2.01 -21.94
C LEU A 176 15.79 3.41 -21.70
N VAL A 177 16.51 4.46 -22.12
CA VAL A 177 15.97 5.84 -22.12
C VAL A 177 14.72 5.92 -22.98
N LEU A 178 14.77 5.37 -24.20
CA LEU A 178 13.61 5.36 -25.11
C LEU A 178 12.43 4.61 -24.48
N VAL A 179 12.67 3.46 -23.85
CA VAL A 179 11.62 2.72 -23.13
C VAL A 179 10.99 3.56 -22.01
N ARG A 180 11.78 4.32 -21.24
CA ARG A 180 11.25 5.22 -20.20
C ARG A 180 10.41 6.36 -20.79
N LEU A 181 10.85 6.97 -21.88
CA LEU A 181 10.10 8.04 -22.53
C LEU A 181 8.79 7.53 -23.14
N LEU A 182 8.83 6.35 -23.77
CA LEU A 182 7.63 5.70 -24.29
C LEU A 182 6.68 5.31 -23.17
N SER A 183 7.19 4.79 -22.04
CA SER A 183 6.34 4.45 -20.90
C SER A 183 5.68 5.70 -20.30
N LEU A 184 6.39 6.83 -20.22
CA LEU A 184 5.79 8.10 -19.81
C LEU A 184 4.65 8.53 -20.73
N ALA A 185 4.86 8.47 -22.06
CA ALA A 185 3.85 8.83 -23.04
C ALA A 185 2.61 7.92 -22.95
N ILE A 186 2.81 6.60 -22.90
CA ILE A 186 1.74 5.61 -22.77
C ILE A 186 0.98 5.80 -21.45
N GLY A 187 1.68 6.03 -20.35
CA GLY A 187 1.07 6.26 -19.04
C GLY A 187 0.26 7.55 -18.98
N GLY A 188 0.73 8.60 -19.65
CA GLY A 188 0.00 9.86 -19.81
C GLY A 188 -1.27 9.70 -20.64
N LEU A 189 -1.21 8.93 -21.74
CA LEU A 189 -2.40 8.60 -22.53
C LEU A 189 -3.41 7.77 -21.73
N ALA A 190 -2.95 6.81 -20.93
CA ALA A 190 -3.82 6.02 -20.06
C ALA A 190 -4.46 6.87 -18.95
N LEU A 191 -3.72 7.84 -18.41
CA LEU A 191 -4.27 8.79 -17.44
C LEU A 191 -5.35 9.67 -18.08
N TYR A 192 -5.10 10.16 -19.29
CA TYR A 192 -6.07 10.95 -20.04
C TYR A 192 -7.36 10.17 -20.31
N SER A 193 -7.27 8.90 -20.69
CA SER A 193 -8.46 8.07 -20.93
C SER A 193 -9.30 7.90 -19.64
N ILE A 194 -8.65 7.60 -18.51
CA ILE A 194 -9.30 7.48 -17.19
C ILE A 194 -10.00 8.80 -16.82
N MET A 195 -9.32 9.94 -16.99
CA MET A 195 -9.90 11.25 -16.68
C MET A 195 -11.10 11.57 -17.58
N SER A 196 -11.00 11.25 -18.87
CA SER A 196 -12.09 11.50 -19.83
C SER A 196 -13.34 10.66 -19.53
N GLU A 197 -13.16 9.41 -19.09
CA GLU A 197 -14.26 8.54 -18.68
C GLU A 197 -14.98 9.10 -17.45
N LYS A 198 -14.21 9.55 -16.45
CA LYS A 198 -14.76 10.18 -15.25
C LYS A 198 -15.57 11.44 -15.57
N GLN A 199 -15.11 12.26 -16.53
CA GLN A 199 -15.85 13.44 -16.97
C GLN A 199 -17.19 13.09 -17.62
N ARG A 200 -17.24 12.05 -18.46
CA ARG A 200 -18.49 11.60 -19.09
C ARG A 200 -19.52 11.09 -18.07
N GLN A 201 -19.08 10.42 -17.01
CA GLN A 201 -19.96 9.94 -15.95
C GLN A 201 -20.53 11.09 -15.08
N SER A 202 -19.88 12.26 -15.09
CA SER A 202 -20.30 13.43 -14.32
C SER A 202 -21.18 14.43 -15.08
N SER A 203 -21.40 14.21 -16.38
CA SER A 203 -22.34 15.02 -17.17
C SER A 203 -23.76 14.49 -16.98
N PRO A 204 -24.69 15.29 -16.40
CA PRO A 204 -26.07 14.89 -16.16
C PRO A 204 -26.87 14.68 -17.44
#